data_AF-A0A0N7GS62-F1
#
_entry.id   AF-A0A0N7GS62-F1
#
_cell.length_a   1.000
_cell.length_b   1.000
_cell.length_c   1.000
_cell.angle_alpha   90.00
_cell.angle_beta   90.00
_cell.angle_gamma   90.00
#
_symmetry.space_group_name_H-M   'P 1'
#
loop_
_entity.id
_entity.type
_entity.pdbx_description
1 polymer ?
#
loop_
_entity_poly.entity_id
_entity_poly.type
_entity_poly.pdbx_seq_one_letter_code
_entity_poly.pdbx_strand_id
1 'polypeptide(L)'
;MLDLNSTPAAGGRETDFYPALRVAEAPPARDRIGEIADWVLANVPWTVPVPDWPCFHDRWPLLSRRDLAAVEAELQRRGAALDAPGADLDAMAARLTGRTTCCAAAADWLTLNPAAAITDPEFVRRFSLLSRAELILAAIEHRRRIVERLSGGEPRATR
;
A
#
# COMPACT_ATOMS: atom_id res chain seq x y z
N MET A 1 -49.03 20.74 -65.45
CA MET A 1 -48.27 21.73 -66.24
C MET A 1 -47.75 22.76 -65.25
N LEU A 2 -46.43 23.02 -65.27
CA LEU A 2 -45.64 24.04 -64.53
C LEU A 2 -45.12 23.70 -63.12
N ASP A 3 -44.03 22.93 -63.07
CA ASP A 3 -42.63 23.38 -62.80
C ASP A 3 -42.38 24.77 -62.17
N LEU A 4 -41.61 24.84 -61.06
CA LEU A 4 -40.24 25.43 -60.97
C LEU A 4 -39.79 25.72 -59.52
N ASN A 5 -38.52 25.37 -59.26
CA ASN A 5 -37.69 25.63 -58.09
C ASN A 5 -37.72 27.08 -57.55
N SER A 6 -37.57 27.23 -56.22
CA SER A 6 -36.57 28.13 -55.58
C SER A 6 -36.56 27.98 -54.04
N THR A 7 -35.45 27.45 -53.52
CA THR A 7 -34.92 27.60 -52.14
C THR A 7 -34.51 29.08 -51.91
N PRO A 8 -34.21 29.63 -50.69
CA PRO A 8 -33.60 28.95 -49.54
C PRO A 8 -33.91 29.42 -48.09
N ALA A 9 -33.38 28.64 -47.15
CA ALA A 9 -32.80 29.00 -45.85
C ALA A 9 -33.67 29.64 -44.74
N ALA A 10 -33.85 28.87 -43.66
CA ALA A 10 -33.69 29.24 -42.24
C ALA A 10 -34.12 28.00 -41.43
N GLY A 11 -33.26 27.40 -40.62
CA GLY A 11 -32.96 27.92 -39.29
C GLY A 11 -33.89 27.24 -38.27
N GLY A 12 -33.33 26.42 -37.39
CA GLY A 12 -34.03 25.90 -36.21
C GLY A 12 -34.37 24.42 -36.25
N ARG A 13 -33.44 23.58 -35.80
CA ARG A 13 -33.81 22.42 -34.99
C ARG A 13 -33.06 22.50 -33.67
N GLU A 14 -33.72 23.16 -32.74
CA GLU A 14 -33.57 22.98 -31.31
C GLU A 14 -33.77 21.50 -30.97
N THR A 15 -32.80 20.99 -30.19
CA THR A 15 -32.96 19.97 -29.15
C THR A 15 -33.84 18.77 -29.45
N ASP A 16 -33.19 17.63 -29.69
CA ASP A 16 -33.50 16.47 -28.85
C ASP A 16 -32.22 15.99 -28.15
N PHE A 17 -32.34 16.13 -26.84
CA PHE A 17 -31.34 16.05 -25.81
C PHE A 17 -31.16 14.58 -25.46
N TYR A 18 -30.30 13.85 -26.18
CA TYR A 18 -29.70 12.65 -25.60
C TYR A 18 -28.48 13.14 -24.82
N PRO A 19 -28.51 13.15 -23.47
CA PRO A 19 -27.28 13.36 -22.74
C PRO A 19 -26.39 12.21 -23.15
N ALA A 20 -25.31 12.53 -23.87
CA ALA A 20 -24.19 11.64 -24.00
C ALA A 20 -23.97 11.06 -22.61
N LEU A 21 -24.15 9.74 -22.47
CA LEU A 21 -23.63 9.01 -21.34
C LEU A 21 -22.18 9.47 -21.25
N ARG A 22 -21.92 10.41 -20.35
CA ARG A 22 -20.59 10.69 -19.87
C ARG A 22 -20.22 9.40 -19.20
N VAL A 23 -19.62 8.50 -19.98
CA VAL A 23 -18.66 7.54 -19.49
C VAL A 23 -17.72 8.42 -18.69
N ALA A 24 -17.95 8.48 -17.38
CA ALA A 24 -17.05 9.16 -16.48
C ALA A 24 -15.69 8.55 -16.82
N GLU A 25 -14.79 9.37 -17.37
CA GLU A 25 -13.44 8.95 -17.65
C GLU A 25 -12.93 8.31 -16.37
N ALA A 26 -12.67 7.00 -16.44
CA ALA A 26 -12.08 6.29 -15.32
C ALA A 26 -10.85 7.10 -14.89
N PRO A 27 -10.65 7.34 -13.58
CA PRO A 27 -9.50 8.08 -13.10
C PRO A 27 -8.22 7.56 -13.78
N PRO A 28 -7.27 8.43 -14.13
CA PRO A 28 -6.03 8.02 -14.79
C PRO A 28 -5.41 6.85 -14.01
N ALA A 29 -4.85 5.85 -14.70
CA ALA A 29 -4.39 4.57 -14.13
C ALA A 29 -3.34 4.66 -12.98
N ARG A 30 -2.94 5.87 -12.57
CA ARG A 30 -2.44 6.17 -11.22
C ARG A 30 -3.63 6.21 -10.24
N ASP A 31 -3.85 5.23 -9.39
CA ASP A 31 -2.91 4.24 -8.90
C ASP A 31 -3.67 3.04 -8.32
N ARG A 32 -4.51 2.39 -9.14
CA ARG A 32 -5.31 1.23 -8.67
C ARG A 32 -4.41 0.15 -8.06
N ILE A 33 -3.26 -0.10 -8.67
CA ILE A 33 -2.25 -1.02 -8.14
C ILE A 33 -1.68 -0.50 -6.82
N GLY A 34 -1.34 0.79 -6.73
CA GLY A 34 -0.85 1.41 -5.51
C GLY A 34 -1.86 1.37 -4.35
N GLU A 35 -3.14 1.60 -4.63
CA GLU A 35 -4.25 1.54 -3.66
C GLU A 35 -4.46 0.11 -3.15
N ILE A 36 -4.45 -0.88 -4.05
CA ILE A 36 -4.53 -2.29 -3.65
C ILE A 36 -3.30 -2.64 -2.80
N ALA A 37 -2.11 -2.21 -3.19
CA ALA A 37 -0.89 -2.46 -2.43
C ALA A 37 -0.94 -1.80 -1.03
N ASP A 38 -1.43 -0.57 -0.91
CA ASP A 38 -1.63 0.10 0.39
C ASP A 38 -2.62 -0.69 1.26
N TRP A 39 -3.72 -1.15 0.67
CA TRP A 39 -4.70 -1.96 1.39
C TRP A 39 -4.10 -3.30 1.84
N VAL A 40 -3.36 -3.99 0.97
CA VAL A 40 -2.68 -5.24 1.28
C VAL A 40 -1.66 -5.06 2.41
N LEU A 41 -0.87 -3.99 2.37
CA LEU A 41 0.11 -3.66 3.41
C LEU A 41 -0.57 -3.54 4.78
N ALA A 42 -1.71 -2.87 4.84
CA ALA A 42 -2.41 -2.59 6.10
C ALA A 42 -3.23 -3.78 6.63
N ASN A 43 -3.81 -4.62 5.76
CA ASN A 43 -4.87 -5.54 6.16
C ASN A 43 -4.51 -7.03 6.06
N VAL A 44 -3.56 -7.40 5.20
CA VAL A 44 -3.24 -8.81 4.97
C VAL A 44 -2.05 -9.21 5.85
N PRO A 45 -2.20 -10.23 6.72
CA PRO A 45 -1.09 -10.74 7.49
C PRO A 45 0.06 -11.15 6.57
N TRP A 46 1.30 -10.88 7.01
CA TRP A 46 2.47 -11.09 6.17
C TRP A 46 2.69 -12.56 5.77
N THR A 47 2.22 -13.49 6.61
CA THR A 47 2.28 -14.94 6.41
C THR A 47 1.23 -15.46 5.43
N VAL A 48 0.23 -14.66 5.10
CA VAL A 48 -0.89 -15.08 4.25
C VAL A 48 -0.64 -14.60 2.82
N PRO A 49 -0.71 -15.50 1.82
CA PRO A 49 -0.77 -15.11 0.41
C PRO A 49 -1.98 -14.20 0.16
N VAL A 50 -1.78 -13.10 -0.57
CA VAL A 50 -2.82 -12.09 -0.79
C VAL A 50 -4.15 -12.66 -1.34
N PRO A 51 -4.12 -13.58 -2.34
CA PRO A 51 -5.36 -14.15 -2.88
C PRO A 51 -6.15 -15.01 -1.89
N ASP A 52 -5.46 -15.59 -0.91
CA ASP A 52 -6.05 -16.51 0.06
C ASP A 52 -6.71 -15.77 1.23
N TRP A 53 -6.59 -14.44 1.29
CA TRP A 53 -7.21 -13.64 2.35
C TRP A 53 -8.73 -13.53 2.15
N PRO A 54 -9.57 -13.90 3.15
CA PRO A 54 -11.01 -14.09 2.98
C PRO A 54 -11.80 -12.91 2.39
N CYS A 55 -11.31 -11.67 2.52
CA CYS A 55 -11.99 -10.48 2.02
C CYS A 55 -11.34 -9.85 0.78
N PHE A 56 -10.27 -10.45 0.25
CA PHE A 56 -9.52 -9.85 -0.85
C PHE A 56 -10.35 -9.80 -2.14
N HIS A 57 -10.97 -10.92 -2.52
CA HIS A 57 -11.77 -11.02 -3.74
C HIS A 57 -13.12 -10.28 -3.64
N ASP A 58 -13.69 -10.18 -2.43
CA ASP A 58 -14.90 -9.38 -2.19
C ASP A 58 -14.64 -7.88 -2.37
N ARG A 59 -13.47 -7.42 -1.91
CA ARG A 59 -13.08 -6.00 -2.02
C ARG A 59 -12.61 -5.63 -3.43
N TRP A 60 -11.92 -6.55 -4.10
CA TRP A 60 -11.36 -6.34 -5.43
C TRP A 60 -11.94 -7.34 -6.44
N PRO A 61 -13.25 -7.28 -6.69
CA PRO A 61 -13.87 -8.18 -7.65
C PRO A 61 -13.25 -7.94 -9.02
N LEU A 62 -13.08 -9.02 -9.80
CA LEU A 62 -12.55 -8.99 -11.16
C LEU A 62 -11.07 -8.58 -11.28
N LEU A 63 -10.29 -8.61 -10.19
CA LEU A 63 -8.85 -8.41 -10.28
C LEU A 63 -8.20 -9.50 -11.16
N SER A 64 -7.51 -9.11 -12.24
CA SER A 64 -6.86 -10.07 -13.12
C SER A 64 -5.59 -10.63 -12.48
N ARG A 65 -5.13 -11.80 -12.96
CA ARG A 65 -3.82 -12.36 -12.57
C ARG A 65 -2.66 -11.38 -12.86
N ARG A 66 -2.79 -10.60 -13.94
CA ARG A 66 -1.80 -9.58 -14.31
C ARG A 66 -1.76 -8.44 -13.29
N ASP A 67 -2.93 -7.99 -12.82
CA ASP A 67 -3.01 -6.94 -11.81
C ASP A 67 -2.48 -7.41 -10.46
N LEU A 68 -2.77 -8.66 -10.07
CA LEU A 68 -2.20 -9.25 -8.86
C LEU A 68 -0.67 -9.30 -8.92
N ALA A 69 -0.09 -9.75 -10.03
CA ALA A 69 1.36 -9.73 -10.23
C ALA A 69 1.93 -8.30 -10.18
N ALA A 70 1.21 -7.30 -10.69
CA ALA A 70 1.61 -5.90 -10.58
C ALA A 70 1.56 -5.39 -9.12
N VAL A 71 0.56 -5.81 -8.33
CA VAL A 71 0.48 -5.52 -6.89
C VAL A 71 1.65 -6.15 -6.15
N GLU A 72 1.97 -7.42 -6.42
CA GLU A 72 3.12 -8.10 -5.82
C GLU A 72 4.43 -7.40 -6.18
N ALA A 73 4.63 -7.03 -7.45
CA ALA A 73 5.80 -6.28 -7.89
C ALA A 73 5.91 -4.92 -7.20
N GLU A 74 4.79 -4.21 -7.02
CA GLU A 74 4.74 -2.94 -6.30
C GLU A 74 5.10 -3.10 -4.81
N LEU A 75 4.59 -4.14 -4.15
CA LEU A 75 4.95 -4.47 -2.77
C LEU A 75 6.44 -4.79 -2.63
N GLN A 76 7.01 -5.56 -3.56
CA GLN A 76 8.44 -5.87 -3.58
C GLN A 76 9.28 -4.62 -3.81
N ARG A 77 8.88 -3.75 -4.74
CA ARG A 77 9.56 -2.45 -4.99
C ARG A 77 9.57 -1.57 -3.75
N ARG A 78 8.46 -1.50 -3.00
CA ARG A 78 8.36 -0.77 -1.73
C ARG A 78 9.22 -1.42 -0.63
N GLY A 79 9.24 -2.74 -0.56
CA GLY A 79 10.13 -3.49 0.34
C GLY A 79 11.60 -3.16 0.09
N ALA A 80 12.05 -3.26 -1.16
CA ALA A 80 13.43 -2.94 -1.55
C ALA A 80 13.83 -1.48 -1.24
N ALA A 81 12.88 -0.55 -1.26
CA ALA A 81 13.14 0.85 -0.89
C ALA A 81 13.46 1.03 0.60
N LEU A 82 13.00 0.13 1.49
CA LEU A 82 13.35 0.15 2.92
C LEU A 82 14.82 -0.18 3.17
N ASP A 83 15.40 -1.04 2.32
CA ASP A 83 16.79 -1.48 2.42
C ASP A 83 17.77 -0.47 1.80
N ALA A 84 17.28 0.57 1.13
CA ALA A 84 18.11 1.56 0.47
C ALA A 84 18.93 2.38 1.49
N PRO A 85 20.24 2.60 1.23
CA PRO A 85 21.05 3.52 2.03
C PRO A 85 20.45 4.93 1.99
N GLY A 86 20.15 5.51 3.15
CA GLY A 86 19.54 6.84 3.26
C GLY A 86 18.01 6.87 3.11
N ALA A 87 17.32 5.73 3.14
CA ALA A 87 15.87 5.69 3.22
C ALA A 87 15.36 6.52 4.42
N ASP A 88 14.44 7.46 4.16
CA ASP A 88 13.77 8.24 5.19
C ASP A 88 12.71 7.39 5.89
N LEU A 89 13.15 6.67 6.92
CA LEU A 89 12.31 5.76 7.68
C LEU A 89 11.19 6.50 8.42
N ASP A 90 11.38 7.77 8.76
CA ASP A 90 10.39 8.58 9.47
C ASP A 90 9.24 8.95 8.53
N ALA A 91 9.57 9.40 7.31
CA ALA A 91 8.58 9.64 6.28
C ALA A 91 7.82 8.37 5.87
N MET A 92 8.50 7.21 5.86
CA MET A 92 7.85 5.92 5.58
C MET A 92 6.93 5.51 6.73
N ALA A 93 7.38 5.61 7.98
CA ALA A 93 6.57 5.30 9.16
C ALA A 93 5.33 6.18 9.25
N ALA A 94 5.45 7.48 8.93
CA ALA A 94 4.34 8.43 8.96
C ALA A 94 3.18 8.07 8.00
N ARG A 95 3.44 7.23 6.99
CA ARG A 95 2.46 6.79 5.99
C ARG A 95 1.82 5.44 6.34
N LEU A 96 2.33 4.74 7.35
CA LEU A 96 1.88 3.41 7.73
C LEU A 96 0.99 3.48 8.97
N THR A 97 -0.02 2.62 9.01
CA THR A 97 -0.88 2.42 10.18
C THR A 97 -0.70 1.01 10.71
N GLY A 98 -0.83 0.84 12.02
CA GLY A 98 -0.64 -0.46 12.67
C GLY A 98 -0.87 -0.39 14.18
N ARG A 99 -1.00 -1.56 14.81
CA ARG A 99 -1.13 -1.68 16.26
C ARG A 99 0.23 -1.43 16.92
N THR A 100 0.42 -0.22 17.42
CA THR A 100 1.70 0.24 18.00
C THR A 100 2.25 -0.69 19.08
N THR A 101 1.39 -1.25 19.94
CA THR A 101 1.77 -2.23 20.97
C THR A 101 2.33 -3.52 20.38
N CYS A 102 1.73 -4.02 19.30
CA CYS A 102 2.18 -5.23 18.63
C CYS A 102 3.49 -4.98 17.85
N CYS A 103 3.62 -3.81 17.20
CA CYS A 103 4.85 -3.40 16.53
C CYS A 103 6.02 -3.29 17.52
N ALA A 104 5.79 -2.65 18.68
CA ALA A 104 6.80 -2.50 19.72
C ALA A 104 7.23 -3.87 20.28
N ALA A 105 6.28 -4.77 20.55
CA ALA A 105 6.58 -6.12 21.03
C ALA A 105 7.39 -6.95 20.01
N ALA A 106 7.10 -6.82 18.72
CA ALA A 106 7.88 -7.46 17.67
C ALA A 106 9.30 -6.86 17.57
N ALA A 107 9.43 -5.53 17.69
CA ALA A 107 10.73 -4.86 17.75
C ALA A 107 11.54 -5.28 18.99
N ASP A 108 10.91 -5.41 20.16
CA ASP A 108 11.52 -5.94 21.38
C ASP A 108 12.06 -7.35 21.15
N TRP A 109 11.24 -8.21 20.55
CA TRP A 109 11.64 -9.58 20.28
C TRP A 109 12.86 -9.66 19.35
N LEU A 110 12.87 -8.90 18.25
CA LEU A 110 14.02 -8.82 17.32
C LEU A 110 15.28 -8.31 18.04
N THR A 111 15.10 -7.37 18.96
CA THR A 111 16.20 -6.80 19.75
C THR A 111 16.79 -7.81 20.74
N LEU A 112 15.95 -8.68 21.31
CA LEU A 112 16.36 -9.73 22.25
C LEU A 112 16.91 -10.98 21.52
N ASN A 113 16.59 -11.16 20.24
CA ASN A 113 16.98 -12.32 19.44
C ASN A 113 17.71 -11.89 18.15
N PRO A 114 18.90 -11.30 18.25
CA PRO A 114 19.58 -10.67 17.10
C PRO A 114 20.02 -11.63 15.99
N ALA A 115 20.12 -12.94 16.29
CA ALA A 115 20.43 -13.97 15.29
C ALA A 115 19.17 -14.56 14.62
N ALA A 116 17.98 -14.22 15.12
CA ALA A 116 16.73 -14.75 14.59
C ALA A 116 16.21 -13.86 13.45
N ALA A 117 15.72 -14.51 12.40
CA ALA A 117 15.05 -13.85 11.29
C ALA A 117 13.54 -13.74 11.56
N ILE A 118 12.83 -12.94 10.75
CA ILE A 118 11.36 -12.89 10.77
C ILE A 118 10.69 -14.22 10.41
N THR A 119 11.44 -15.14 9.78
CA THR A 119 11.01 -16.50 9.45
C THR A 119 11.23 -17.49 10.59
N ASP A 120 11.80 -17.06 11.72
CA ASP A 120 11.98 -17.90 12.90
C ASP A 120 10.62 -18.45 13.39
N PRO A 121 10.51 -19.75 13.69
CA PRO A 121 9.24 -20.34 14.12
C PRO A 121 8.60 -19.67 15.34
N GLU A 122 9.41 -19.21 16.29
CA GLU A 122 8.93 -18.54 17.50
C GLU A 122 8.48 -17.11 17.19
N PHE A 123 9.14 -16.43 16.25
CA PHE A 123 8.66 -15.15 15.73
C PHE A 123 7.31 -15.32 15.04
N VAL A 124 7.20 -16.28 14.11
CA VAL A 124 5.95 -16.59 13.39
C VAL A 124 4.83 -16.94 14.38
N ARG A 125 5.11 -17.79 15.39
CA ARG A 125 4.11 -18.17 16.39
C ARG A 125 3.55 -16.97 17.15
N ARG A 126 4.36 -15.95 17.43
CA ARG A 126 3.97 -14.76 18.20
C ARG A 126 3.37 -13.65 17.34
N PHE A 127 3.80 -13.53 16.09
CA PHE A 127 3.58 -12.35 15.25
C PHE A 127 3.03 -12.68 13.85
N SER A 128 2.49 -13.88 13.63
CA SER A 128 1.87 -14.30 12.35
C SER A 128 0.71 -13.41 11.90
N LEU A 129 0.01 -12.81 12.87
CA LEU A 129 -1.14 -11.92 12.65
C LEU A 129 -0.76 -10.46 12.41
N LEU A 130 0.54 -10.13 12.39
CA LEU A 130 0.96 -8.79 12.00
C LEU A 130 0.72 -8.58 10.51
N SER A 131 0.23 -7.40 10.15
CA SER A 131 0.23 -6.98 8.74
C SER A 131 1.66 -6.69 8.27
N ARG A 132 1.85 -6.59 6.95
CA ARG A 132 3.14 -6.17 6.39
C ARG A 132 3.52 -4.77 6.87
N ALA A 133 2.57 -3.85 6.97
CA ALA A 133 2.79 -2.51 7.52
C ALA A 133 3.27 -2.57 8.99
N GLU A 134 2.69 -3.44 9.80
CA GLU A 134 3.09 -3.61 11.20
C GLU A 134 4.49 -4.21 11.33
N LEU A 135 4.89 -5.15 10.46
CA LEU A 135 6.27 -5.63 10.40
C LEU A 135 7.26 -4.53 10.00
N ILE A 136 6.91 -3.70 9.03
CA ILE A 136 7.76 -2.58 8.61
C ILE A 136 7.92 -1.59 9.76
N LEU A 137 6.83 -1.26 10.45
CA LEU A 137 6.86 -0.41 11.65
C LEU A 137 7.73 -1.02 12.76
N ALA A 138 7.63 -2.33 12.99
CA ALA A 138 8.48 -3.04 13.95
C ALA A 138 9.97 -3.00 13.56
N ALA A 139 10.28 -3.14 12.26
CA ALA A 139 11.65 -3.06 11.76
C ALA A 139 12.24 -1.64 11.90
N ILE A 140 11.45 -0.60 11.59
CA ILE A 140 11.83 0.80 11.78
C ILE A 140 12.11 1.07 13.27
N GLU A 141 11.22 0.65 14.15
CA GLU A 141 11.36 0.79 15.60
C GLU A 141 12.60 0.06 16.13
N HIS A 142 12.83 -1.17 15.68
CA HIS A 142 14.05 -1.93 16.02
C HIS A 142 15.33 -1.19 15.59
N ARG A 143 15.35 -0.63 14.37
CA ARG A 143 16.50 0.13 13.86
C ARG A 143 16.75 1.42 14.63
N ARG A 144 15.70 2.17 15.00
CA ARG A 144 15.82 3.37 15.86
C ARG A 144 16.50 3.04 17.18
N ARG A 145 16.10 1.95 17.83
CA ARG A 145 16.69 1.50 19.11
C ARG A 145 18.15 1.09 18.97
N ILE A 146 18.54 0.47 17.85
CA ILE A 146 19.96 0.20 17.58
C ILE A 146 20.74 1.51 17.49
N VAL A 147 20.25 2.50 16.76
CA VAL A 147 20.90 3.82 16.63
C VAL A 147 20.97 4.55 17.98
N GLU A 148 19.90 4.53 18.77
CA GLU A 148 19.88 5.11 20.13
C GLU A 148 20.90 4.45 21.05
N ARG A 149 21.02 3.11 21.03
CA ARG A 149 22.04 2.39 21.80
C ARG A 149 23.46 2.72 21.38
N LEU A 150 23.71 2.86 20.08
CA LEU A 150 25.02 3.23 19.55
C LEU A 150 25.38 4.70 19.84
N SER A 151 24.37 5.58 19.91
CA SER A 151 24.54 7.01 20.18
C SER A 151 24.56 7.34 21.68
N GLY A 152 23.98 6.49 22.52
CA GLY A 152 23.90 6.62 23.98
C GLY A 152 25.11 6.06 24.75
N GLY A 153 26.24 5.81 24.07
CA GLY A 153 27.47 5.25 24.62
C GLY A 153 28.35 6.19 25.45
N GLU A 154 27.87 7.39 25.83
CA GLU A 154 28.51 8.19 26.88
C GLU A 154 27.67 8.17 28.16
N PRO A 155 28.19 7.65 29.29
CA PRO A 155 27.57 7.93 30.57
C PRO A 155 27.70 9.43 30.81
N ARG A 156 26.57 10.15 30.85
CA ARG A 156 26.54 11.48 31.44
C ARG A 156 26.94 11.33 32.91
N ALA A 157 28.21 11.55 33.19
CA ALA A 157 28.71 11.77 34.53
C ALA A 157 28.00 13.00 35.09
N THR A 158 26.98 12.76 35.90
CA THR A 158 26.46 13.74 36.85
C THR A 158 27.61 14.13 37.78
N ARG A 159 28.11 15.36 37.60
CA ARG A 159 28.80 16.11 38.65
C ARG A 159 27.77 16.86 39.49
#